data_AF-X0Y1F6-F1
#
_entry.id   AF-X0Y1F6-F1
#
_cell.length_a   1.000
_cell.length_b   1.000
_cell.length_c   1.000
_cell.angle_alpha   90.00
_cell.angle_beta   90.00
_cell.angle_gamma   90.00
#
_symmetry.space_group_name_H-M   'P 1'
#
loop_
_entity.id
_entity.type
_entity.pdbx_description
1 polymer ?
#
loop_
_entity_poly.entity_id
_entity_poly.type
_entity_poly.pdbx_seq_one_letter_code
_entity_poly.pdbx_strand_id
1 'polypeptide(L)'
;MAELKTNVLYFGDNLEILRNRDYFPDECIDLVYLDPPFNSKKSYNILFKENGGVESEAQIQAFTDTWHWTQTAQDTYHDIVTNGPLKVGKLIGALHDAIGGNDVMAYLVMMTARLVELHRVLKPTGSLYLHCDPTASHYLKLVLDQIFGSANFRNEIVWCYDTGGRSTKAFPRKHDIILCYGRTEKTAFYYDNVALPRDPSTMHETILVDADGRQYQRNIKAGKEY
;
A
#
# COMPACT_ATOMS: atom_id res chain seq x y z
N MET A 1 2.67 24.47 15.50
CA MET A 1 2.29 23.78 14.24
C MET A 1 0.80 23.96 14.07
N ALA A 2 0.32 24.29 12.88
CA ALA A 2 -1.12 24.31 12.64
C ALA A 2 -1.67 22.90 12.89
N GLU A 3 -2.80 22.80 13.58
CA GLU A 3 -3.44 21.52 13.88
C GLU A 3 -3.92 20.88 12.57
N LEU A 4 -3.47 19.66 12.29
CA LEU A 4 -3.88 18.92 11.09
C LEU A 4 -5.37 18.63 11.18
N LYS A 5 -6.15 19.04 10.18
CA LYS A 5 -7.59 18.74 10.16
C LYS A 5 -7.80 17.23 10.00
N THR A 6 -8.52 16.62 10.95
CA THR A 6 -8.88 15.20 10.92
C THR A 6 -10.28 14.98 10.33
N ASN A 7 -10.56 13.78 9.81
CA ASN A 7 -11.86 13.41 9.22
C ASN A 7 -12.25 14.30 8.02
N VAL A 8 -11.28 14.64 7.17
CA VAL A 8 -11.48 15.48 6.00
C VAL A 8 -11.46 14.63 4.73
N LEU A 9 -12.42 14.88 3.85
CA LEU A 9 -12.42 14.36 2.48
C LEU A 9 -11.90 15.45 1.54
N TYR A 10 -10.87 15.13 0.76
CA TYR A 10 -10.36 16.01 -0.29
C TYR A 10 -10.82 15.50 -1.66
N PHE A 11 -11.20 16.42 -2.54
CA PHE A 11 -11.60 16.12 -3.92
C PHE A 11 -10.62 16.80 -4.89
N GLY A 12 -10.01 16.02 -5.78
CA GLY A 12 -9.01 16.48 -6.73
C GLY A 12 -7.92 15.44 -7.00
N ASP A 13 -6.88 15.81 -7.76
CA ASP A 13 -5.71 14.95 -7.93
C ASP A 13 -4.94 14.85 -6.61
N ASN A 14 -4.75 13.62 -6.15
CA ASN A 14 -4.10 13.35 -4.87
C ASN A 14 -2.64 13.80 -4.81
N LEU A 15 -1.90 13.88 -5.93
CA LEU A 15 -0.53 14.37 -5.94
C LEU A 15 -0.48 15.88 -5.66
N GLU A 16 -1.38 16.65 -6.27
CA GLU A 16 -1.49 18.09 -6.03
C GLU A 16 -1.89 18.39 -4.57
N ILE A 17 -2.89 17.65 -4.08
CA ILE A 17 -3.35 17.75 -2.69
C ILE A 17 -2.22 17.40 -1.72
N LEU A 18 -1.52 16.29 -1.95
CA LEU A 18 -0.40 15.86 -1.10
C LEU A 18 0.74 16.89 -1.11
N ARG A 19 1.04 17.54 -2.24
CA ARG A 19 2.12 18.56 -2.33
C ARG A 19 1.79 19.84 -1.57
N ASN A 20 0.52 20.14 -1.36
CA ASN A 20 0.09 21.33 -0.62
C ASN A 20 0.39 21.18 0.88
N ARG A 21 1.36 21.97 1.38
CA ARG A 21 1.80 21.94 2.79
C ARG A 21 0.83 22.57 3.78
N ASP A 22 -0.12 23.36 3.30
CA ASP A 22 -1.20 23.86 4.15
C ASP A 22 -2.20 22.73 4.47
N TYR A 23 -2.31 21.74 3.58
CA TYR A 23 -3.13 20.54 3.81
C TYR A 23 -2.32 19.43 4.48
N PHE A 24 -1.12 19.15 3.97
CA PHE A 24 -0.25 18.07 4.43
C PHE A 24 1.16 18.58 4.70
N PRO A 25 1.43 19.12 5.90
CA PRO A 25 2.78 19.40 6.37
C PRO A 25 3.68 18.15 6.33
N ASP A 26 4.99 18.35 6.38
CA ASP A 26 5.94 17.24 6.51
C ASP A 26 5.69 16.52 7.85
N GLU A 27 5.87 15.18 7.87
CA GLU A 27 5.79 14.37 9.10
C GLU A 27 4.50 14.57 9.92
N CYS A 28 3.34 14.66 9.26
CA CYS A 28 2.05 14.88 9.92
C CYS A 28 1.14 13.63 10.03
N ILE A 29 1.43 12.55 9.29
CA ILE A 29 0.59 11.35 9.20
C ILE A 29 1.23 10.16 9.93
N ASP A 30 0.45 9.45 10.73
CA ASP A 30 0.90 8.24 11.46
C ASP A 30 0.78 6.95 10.62
N LEU A 31 -0.24 6.84 9.77
CA LEU A 31 -0.48 5.65 8.97
C LEU A 31 -1.07 6.03 7.61
N VAL A 32 -0.55 5.38 6.58
CA VAL A 32 -1.05 5.49 5.21
C VAL A 32 -1.47 4.10 4.73
N TYR A 33 -2.68 3.98 4.22
CA TYR A 33 -3.16 2.82 3.47
C TYR A 33 -3.49 3.25 2.04
N LEU A 34 -3.05 2.47 1.05
CA LEU A 34 -3.26 2.73 -0.37
C LEU A 34 -3.83 1.48 -1.03
N ASP A 35 -4.85 1.65 -1.87
CA ASP A 35 -5.34 0.62 -2.79
C ASP A 35 -5.43 1.19 -4.21
N PRO A 36 -4.27 1.48 -4.84
CA PRO A 36 -4.24 2.11 -6.15
C PRO A 36 -4.71 1.14 -7.23
N PRO A 37 -5.57 1.58 -8.15
CA PRO A 37 -6.05 0.73 -9.21
C PRO A 37 -4.94 0.58 -10.27
N PHE A 38 -4.62 -0.67 -10.63
CA PHE A 38 -3.61 -0.95 -11.66
C PHE A 38 -4.24 -1.38 -12.99
N ASN A 39 -5.15 -2.35 -12.96
CA ASN A 39 -5.85 -2.84 -14.15
C ASN A 39 -7.18 -3.52 -13.78
N SER A 40 -8.12 -2.76 -13.23
CA SER A 40 -9.41 -3.32 -12.82
C SER A 40 -10.33 -3.65 -13.99
N LYS A 41 -10.08 -3.09 -15.19
CA LYS A 41 -11.02 -3.07 -16.34
C LYS A 41 -12.43 -2.58 -15.95
N LYS A 42 -12.57 -1.85 -14.83
CA LYS A 42 -13.85 -1.36 -14.31
C LYS A 42 -14.01 0.12 -14.64
N SER A 43 -15.16 0.48 -15.20
CA SER A 43 -15.62 1.87 -15.25
C SER A 43 -16.32 2.19 -13.94
N TYR A 44 -15.78 3.12 -13.16
CA TYR A 44 -16.42 3.57 -11.92
C TYR A 44 -17.34 4.75 -12.23
N ASN A 45 -18.65 4.52 -12.11
CA ASN A 45 -19.66 5.57 -12.14
C ASN A 45 -20.07 5.86 -10.69
N ILE A 46 -19.80 7.06 -10.19
CA ILE A 46 -20.31 7.47 -8.88
C ILE A 46 -21.75 7.92 -9.08
N LEU A 47 -22.70 7.18 -8.51
CA LEU A 47 -24.12 7.54 -8.52
C LEU A 47 -24.46 8.30 -7.23
N PHE A 48 -24.66 9.61 -7.32
CA PHE A 48 -25.27 10.37 -6.24
C PHE A 48 -26.80 10.22 -6.34
N LYS A 49 -27.43 9.58 -5.34
CA LYS A 49 -28.89 9.64 -5.15
C LYS A 49 -29.18 10.68 -4.07
N GLU A 50 -29.67 11.85 -4.45
CA GLU A 50 -30.33 12.73 -3.49
C GLU A 50 -31.76 12.23 -3.21
N ASN A 51 -32.12 12.16 -1.93
CA ASN A 51 -33.49 11.86 -1.49
C ASN A 51 -34.37 13.09 -1.74
N GLY A 52 -34.83 13.27 -2.98
CA GLY A 52 -35.68 14.40 -3.30
C GLY A 52 -35.86 14.66 -4.79
N GLY A 53 -36.36 13.68 -5.53
CA GLY A 53 -37.18 13.88 -6.74
C GLY A 53 -36.79 15.00 -7.71
N VAL A 54 -35.53 15.04 -8.15
CA VAL A 54 -35.13 15.55 -9.47
C VAL A 54 -33.97 14.66 -9.93
N GLU A 55 -34.16 13.91 -11.01
CA GLU A 55 -33.08 13.13 -11.62
C GLU A 55 -31.98 14.10 -12.08
N SER A 56 -30.93 14.23 -11.27
CA SER A 56 -29.78 15.07 -11.60
C SER A 56 -28.93 14.33 -12.63
N GLU A 57 -28.80 14.89 -13.83
CA GLU A 57 -27.91 14.45 -14.93
C GLU A 57 -26.42 14.64 -14.59
N ALA A 58 -25.95 14.11 -13.46
CA ALA A 58 -24.53 14.09 -13.12
C ALA A 58 -24.07 12.64 -12.92
N GLN A 59 -24.09 11.85 -14.01
CA GLN A 59 -23.19 10.71 -14.10
C GLN A 59 -21.77 11.25 -14.23
N ILE A 60 -21.10 11.46 -13.10
CA ILE A 60 -19.68 11.79 -13.10
C ILE A 60 -18.93 10.47 -13.36
N GLN A 61 -18.37 10.34 -14.57
CA GLN A 61 -17.42 9.28 -14.89
C GLN A 61 -16.19 9.49 -14.00
N ALA A 62 -16.06 8.68 -12.95
CA ALA A 62 -15.15 8.99 -11.85
C ALA A 62 -13.68 8.73 -12.21
N PHE A 63 -13.41 7.75 -13.08
CA PHE A 63 -12.13 7.54 -13.76
C PHE A 63 -12.25 6.39 -14.77
N THR A 64 -11.45 6.39 -15.84
CA THR A 64 -11.14 5.17 -16.62
C THR A 64 -9.81 4.63 -16.16
N ASP A 65 -9.82 3.45 -15.53
CA ASP A 65 -8.65 2.78 -14.93
C ASP A 65 -7.72 2.16 -15.99
N THR A 66 -7.20 3.00 -16.86
CA THR A 66 -6.22 2.64 -17.87
C THR A 66 -5.12 3.69 -17.89
N TRP A 67 -3.99 3.32 -17.31
CA TRP A 67 -2.76 4.08 -17.33
C TRP A 67 -2.23 4.09 -18.76
N HIS A 68 -1.94 5.26 -19.30
CA HIS A 68 -1.34 5.40 -20.62
C HIS A 68 -0.12 6.32 -20.52
N TRP A 69 0.87 6.08 -21.38
CA TRP A 69 2.03 6.96 -21.49
C TRP A 69 1.63 8.28 -22.16
N THR A 70 1.10 9.20 -21.35
CA THR A 70 0.67 10.55 -21.75
C THR A 70 1.79 11.56 -21.56
N GLN A 71 1.58 12.79 -22.03
CA GLN A 71 2.51 13.90 -21.78
C GLN A 71 2.72 14.13 -20.27
N THR A 72 1.66 14.02 -19.46
CA THR A 72 1.76 14.12 -17.99
C THR A 72 2.68 13.04 -17.41
N ALA A 73 2.61 11.81 -17.90
CA ALA A 73 3.52 10.74 -17.48
C ALA A 73 4.96 11.03 -17.93
N GLN A 74 5.16 11.52 -19.15
CA GLN A 74 6.47 11.91 -19.67
C GLN A 74 7.11 13.04 -18.84
N ASP A 75 6.33 14.06 -18.48
CA ASP A 75 6.80 15.20 -17.69
C ASP A 75 7.12 14.78 -16.25
N THR A 76 6.27 13.93 -15.65
CA THR A 76 6.50 13.37 -14.31
C THR A 76 7.74 12.48 -14.29
N TYR A 77 7.96 11.67 -15.33
CA TYR A 77 9.17 10.88 -15.50
C TYR A 77 10.40 11.78 -15.53
N HIS A 78 10.37 12.85 -16.33
CA HIS A 78 11.47 13.79 -16.44
C HIS A 78 11.77 14.44 -15.07
N ASP A 79 10.75 14.89 -14.34
CA ASP A 79 10.91 15.47 -13.00
C ASP A 79 11.53 14.49 -12.01
N ILE A 80 11.08 13.22 -11.98
CA ILE A 80 11.63 12.19 -11.09
C ILE A 80 13.11 11.92 -11.39
N VAL A 81 13.48 11.82 -12.67
CA VAL A 81 14.86 11.47 -13.08
C VAL A 81 15.82 12.65 -12.88
N THR A 82 15.34 13.88 -13.02
CA THR A 82 16.19 15.09 -12.95
C THR A 82 16.23 15.71 -11.56
N ASN A 83 15.09 15.84 -10.90
CA ASN A 83 14.93 16.58 -9.65
C ASN A 83 14.62 15.67 -8.45
N GLY A 84 14.19 14.43 -8.69
CA GLY A 84 13.85 13.47 -7.65
C GLY A 84 15.07 12.92 -6.88
N PRO A 85 14.84 12.13 -5.81
CA PRO A 85 15.91 11.49 -5.07
C PRO A 85 16.78 10.61 -5.98
N LEU A 86 18.11 10.76 -5.90
CA LEU A 86 19.05 10.14 -6.85
C LEU A 86 18.83 8.64 -7.08
N LYS A 87 18.56 7.87 -6.02
CA LYS A 87 18.33 6.42 -6.13
C LYS A 87 17.00 6.10 -6.83
N VAL A 88 15.97 6.89 -6.57
CA VAL A 88 14.64 6.77 -7.21
C VAL A 88 14.76 7.12 -8.69
N GLY A 89 15.36 8.26 -9.03
CA GLY A 89 15.59 8.69 -10.41
C GLY A 89 16.38 7.66 -11.22
N LYS A 90 17.46 7.11 -10.65
CA LYS A 90 18.25 6.04 -11.31
C LYS A 90 17.43 4.77 -11.56
N LEU A 91 16.65 4.31 -10.59
CA LEU A 91 15.81 3.13 -10.76
C LEU A 91 14.75 3.36 -11.83
N ILE A 92 14.06 4.51 -11.79
CA ILE A 92 13.00 4.84 -12.75
C ILE A 92 13.55 5.00 -14.16
N GLY A 93 14.73 5.63 -14.33
CA GLY A 93 15.42 5.68 -15.61
C GLY A 93 15.77 4.28 -16.13
N ALA A 94 16.35 3.42 -15.28
CA ALA A 94 16.71 2.06 -15.66
C ALA A 94 15.48 1.19 -16.03
N LEU A 95 14.37 1.34 -15.30
CA LEU A 95 13.12 0.65 -15.62
C LEU A 95 12.56 1.14 -16.95
N HIS A 96 12.53 2.44 -17.18
CA HIS A 96 12.10 3.02 -18.45
C HIS A 96 12.94 2.52 -19.63
N ASP A 97 14.27 2.48 -19.48
CA ASP A 97 15.17 1.95 -20.52
C ASP A 97 14.93 0.46 -20.79
N ALA A 98 14.54 -0.31 -19.77
CA ALA A 98 14.31 -1.75 -19.88
C ALA A 98 12.96 -2.12 -20.49
N ILE A 99 11.87 -1.42 -20.13
CA ILE A 99 10.49 -1.80 -20.53
C ILE A 99 9.83 -0.81 -21.49
N GLY A 100 10.42 0.37 -21.71
CA GLY A 100 9.91 1.44 -22.56
C GLY A 100 8.70 2.19 -21.98
N GLY A 101 8.27 3.23 -22.70
CA GLY A 101 7.06 3.99 -22.39
C GLY A 101 5.80 3.18 -22.73
N ASN A 102 5.22 2.53 -21.72
CA ASN A 102 4.00 1.73 -21.82
C ASN A 102 3.10 1.98 -20.59
N ASP A 103 1.95 1.31 -20.53
CA ASP A 103 0.96 1.49 -19.46
C ASP A 103 1.50 1.14 -18.07
N VAL A 104 2.34 0.10 -17.96
CA VAL A 104 3.02 -0.27 -16.71
C VAL A 104 3.98 0.85 -16.30
N MET A 105 4.76 1.37 -17.24
CA MET A 105 5.72 2.43 -16.96
C MET A 105 4.99 3.74 -16.58
N ALA A 106 3.88 4.05 -17.25
CA ALA A 106 3.03 5.19 -16.90
C ALA A 106 2.51 5.08 -15.47
N TYR A 107 1.98 3.90 -15.11
CA TYR A 107 1.58 3.62 -13.73
C TYR A 107 2.72 3.81 -12.74
N LEU A 108 3.90 3.23 -13.02
CA LEU A 108 5.04 3.31 -12.10
C LEU A 108 5.52 4.74 -11.89
N VAL A 109 5.62 5.54 -12.94
CA VAL A 109 6.00 6.95 -12.85
C VAL A 109 4.99 7.73 -12.02
N MET A 110 3.70 7.58 -12.32
CA MET A 110 2.63 8.29 -11.63
C MET A 110 2.51 7.87 -10.16
N MET A 111 2.70 6.59 -9.86
CA MET A 111 2.74 6.09 -8.49
C MET A 111 3.98 6.55 -7.74
N THR A 112 5.15 6.56 -8.38
CA THR A 112 6.41 6.97 -7.74
C THR A 112 6.34 8.40 -7.21
N ALA A 113 5.80 9.34 -8.00
CA ALA A 113 5.62 10.72 -7.55
C ALA A 113 4.76 10.80 -6.27
N ARG A 114 3.69 10.01 -6.19
CA ARG A 114 2.80 9.94 -5.03
C ARG A 114 3.48 9.29 -3.83
N LEU A 115 4.21 8.19 -4.03
CA LEU A 115 4.92 7.49 -2.96
C LEU A 115 6.02 8.35 -2.32
N VAL A 116 6.68 9.21 -3.10
CA VAL A 116 7.65 10.19 -2.57
C VAL A 116 6.96 11.18 -1.62
N GLU A 117 5.79 11.71 -2.00
CA GLU A 117 5.04 12.63 -1.12
C GLU A 117 4.46 11.91 0.10
N LEU A 118 3.98 10.67 -0.06
CA LEU A 118 3.49 9.86 1.07
C LEU A 118 4.60 9.59 2.09
N HIS A 119 5.83 9.35 1.63
CA HIS A 119 6.98 9.24 2.51
C HIS A 119 7.30 10.56 3.22
N ARG A 120 7.13 11.71 2.57
CA ARG A 120 7.33 13.04 3.19
C ARG A 120 6.34 13.31 4.31
N VAL A 121 5.05 13.00 4.10
CA VAL A 121 4.00 13.30 5.09
C VAL A 121 3.99 12.32 6.26
N LEU A 122 4.57 11.13 6.10
CA LEU A 122 4.66 10.16 7.19
C LEU A 122 5.61 10.64 8.30
N LYS A 123 5.14 10.59 9.54
CA LYS A 123 5.96 10.76 10.75
C LYS A 123 7.07 9.71 10.79
N PRO A 124 8.20 9.96 11.48
CA PRO A 124 9.26 8.97 11.64
C PRO A 124 8.79 7.63 12.25
N THR A 125 7.74 7.66 13.08
CA THR A 125 7.10 6.49 13.70
C THR A 125 6.02 5.84 12.83
N GLY A 126 5.70 6.43 11.67
CA GLY A 126 4.57 6.06 10.86
C GLY A 126 4.85 4.90 9.89
N SER A 127 3.76 4.36 9.32
CA SER A 127 3.81 3.18 8.44
C SER A 127 2.97 3.34 7.18
N LEU A 128 3.40 2.64 6.13
CA LEU A 128 2.73 2.55 4.84
C LEU A 128 2.26 1.11 4.59
N TYR A 129 1.01 0.95 4.16
CA TYR A 129 0.43 -0.28 3.67
C TYR A 129 -0.02 -0.05 2.23
N LEU A 130 0.66 -0.68 1.28
CA LEU A 130 0.35 -0.56 -0.14
C LEU A 130 -0.22 -1.88 -0.64
N HIS A 131 -1.51 -1.90 -0.92
CA HIS A 131 -2.18 -3.01 -1.59
C HIS A 131 -1.78 -3.04 -3.06
N CYS A 132 -1.41 -4.20 -3.58
CA CYS A 132 -0.97 -4.39 -4.95
C CYS A 132 -1.56 -5.65 -5.55
N ASP A 133 -1.90 -5.56 -6.84
CA ASP A 133 -2.06 -6.75 -7.66
C ASP A 133 -0.69 -7.33 -8.08
N PRO A 134 -0.63 -8.62 -8.46
CA PRO A 134 0.62 -9.29 -8.83
C PRO A 134 1.35 -8.72 -10.07
N THR A 135 0.71 -7.86 -10.85
CA THR A 135 1.27 -7.30 -12.08
C THR A 135 2.27 -6.19 -11.80
N ALA A 136 2.00 -5.36 -10.78
CA ALA A 136 2.84 -4.22 -10.43
C ALA A 136 3.60 -4.37 -9.10
N SER A 137 3.21 -5.33 -8.25
CA SER A 137 3.76 -5.48 -6.88
C SER A 137 5.28 -5.49 -6.83
N HIS A 138 5.95 -6.23 -7.72
CA HIS A 138 7.41 -6.34 -7.75
C HIS A 138 8.11 -5.03 -8.15
N TYR A 139 7.55 -4.30 -9.10
CA TYR A 139 8.08 -3.00 -9.50
C TYR A 139 7.90 -1.95 -8.39
N LEU A 140 6.70 -1.90 -7.79
CA LEU A 140 6.40 -1.01 -6.67
C LEU A 140 7.27 -1.33 -5.45
N LYS A 141 7.56 -2.60 -5.19
CA LYS A 141 8.50 -3.02 -4.13
C LYS A 141 9.89 -2.42 -4.33
N LEU A 142 10.44 -2.47 -5.56
CA LEU A 142 11.74 -1.87 -5.87
C LEU A 142 11.71 -0.35 -5.67
N VAL A 143 10.63 0.31 -6.08
CA VAL A 143 10.43 1.76 -5.87
C VAL A 143 10.38 2.08 -4.38
N LEU A 144 9.58 1.35 -3.59
CA LEU A 144 9.50 1.53 -2.14
C LEU A 144 10.84 1.29 -1.46
N ASP A 145 11.64 0.31 -1.91
CA ASP A 145 12.99 0.10 -1.39
C ASP A 145 13.91 1.30 -1.62
N GLN A 146 13.73 2.06 -2.71
CA GLN A 146 14.51 3.29 -2.94
C GLN A 146 13.98 4.48 -2.13
N ILE A 147 12.68 4.53 -1.86
CA ILE A 147 12.04 5.64 -1.13
C ILE A 147 12.22 5.47 0.39
N PHE A 148 11.79 4.34 0.93
CA PHE A 148 11.80 4.05 2.37
C PHE A 148 13.10 3.40 2.84
N GLY A 149 13.88 2.82 1.93
CA GLY A 149 15.02 1.97 2.27
C GLY A 149 14.60 0.54 2.54
N SER A 150 15.31 -0.43 1.96
CA SER A 150 15.00 -1.86 2.11
C SER A 150 15.04 -2.37 3.56
N ALA A 151 15.87 -1.77 4.41
CA ALA A 151 15.92 -2.09 5.84
C ALA A 151 14.63 -1.72 6.60
N ASN A 152 13.80 -0.85 6.01
CA ASN A 152 12.52 -0.43 6.58
C ASN A 152 11.33 -1.21 6.01
N PHE A 153 11.57 -2.19 5.12
CA PHE A 153 10.57 -3.17 4.76
C PHE A 153 10.19 -4.00 5.98
N ARG A 154 8.90 -4.08 6.30
CA ARG A 154 8.42 -4.75 7.51
C ARG A 154 7.84 -6.12 7.21
N ASN A 155 6.94 -6.20 6.23
CA ASN A 155 6.30 -7.46 5.90
C ASN A 155 5.66 -7.45 4.50
N GLU A 156 5.48 -8.64 3.95
CA GLU A 156 4.57 -8.92 2.85
C GLU A 156 3.34 -9.63 3.42
N ILE A 157 2.20 -8.94 3.43
CA ILE A 157 0.95 -9.50 3.94
C ILE A 157 0.20 -10.12 2.77
N VAL A 158 -0.08 -11.42 2.87
CA VAL A 158 -0.86 -12.15 1.86
C VAL A 158 -2.34 -12.07 2.24
N TRP A 159 -3.10 -11.30 1.47
CA TRP A 159 -4.55 -11.16 1.64
C TRP A 159 -5.28 -12.25 0.84
N CYS A 160 -5.57 -13.38 1.48
CA CYS A 160 -6.27 -14.50 0.86
C CYS A 160 -7.78 -14.26 0.79
N TYR A 161 -8.40 -14.74 -0.29
CA TYR A 161 -9.86 -14.73 -0.45
C TYR A 161 -10.37 -16.07 -0.98
N ASP A 162 -11.52 -16.52 -0.46
CA ASP A 162 -12.11 -17.82 -0.79
C ASP A 162 -12.73 -17.86 -2.19
N THR A 163 -13.18 -16.70 -2.66
CA THR A 163 -13.82 -16.52 -3.97
C THR A 163 -12.78 -16.49 -5.11
N GLY A 164 -13.21 -16.50 -6.37
CA GLY A 164 -12.32 -16.50 -7.53
C GLY A 164 -12.42 -17.76 -8.39
N GLY A 165 -12.25 -17.57 -9.70
CA GLY A 165 -12.51 -18.59 -10.72
C GLY A 165 -11.58 -19.81 -10.62
N ARG A 166 -12.11 -20.98 -10.97
CA ARG A 166 -11.31 -22.19 -11.19
C ARG A 166 -10.68 -22.10 -12.58
N SER A 167 -9.41 -21.72 -12.64
CA SER A 167 -8.64 -21.77 -13.87
C SER A 167 -8.32 -23.22 -14.23
N THR A 168 -8.51 -23.59 -15.51
CA THR A 168 -8.11 -24.89 -16.05
C THR A 168 -6.73 -24.85 -16.72
N LYS A 169 -6.15 -23.65 -16.88
CA LYS A 169 -4.91 -23.41 -17.65
C LYS A 169 -3.72 -22.98 -16.79
N ALA A 170 -3.97 -22.57 -15.55
CA ALA A 170 -2.95 -22.04 -14.64
C ALA A 170 -3.45 -22.16 -13.19
N PHE A 171 -2.57 -21.93 -12.22
CA PHE A 171 -2.98 -21.81 -10.83
C PHE A 171 -3.97 -20.65 -10.64
N PRO A 172 -5.06 -20.87 -9.88
CA PRO A 172 -6.02 -19.81 -9.61
C PRO A 172 -5.39 -18.72 -8.75
N ARG A 173 -5.66 -17.45 -9.08
CA ARG A 173 -5.35 -16.32 -8.21
C ARG A 173 -6.29 -16.36 -7.00
N LYS A 174 -5.71 -16.40 -5.81
CA LYS A 174 -6.41 -16.59 -4.53
C LYS A 174 -5.95 -15.65 -3.42
N HIS A 175 -5.09 -14.70 -3.77
CA HIS A 175 -4.62 -13.69 -2.85
C HIS A 175 -4.20 -12.44 -3.62
N ASP A 176 -4.18 -11.33 -2.90
CA ASP A 176 -3.46 -10.12 -3.25
C ASP A 176 -2.37 -9.86 -2.21
N ILE A 177 -1.45 -8.93 -2.50
CA ILE A 177 -0.30 -8.64 -1.64
C ILE A 177 -0.45 -7.23 -1.08
N ILE A 178 -0.21 -7.07 0.22
CA ILE A 178 -0.07 -5.76 0.87
C ILE A 178 1.38 -5.62 1.35
N LEU A 179 2.10 -4.68 0.75
CA LEU A 179 3.47 -4.34 1.14
C LEU A 179 3.44 -3.40 2.35
N CYS A 180 4.11 -3.78 3.43
CA CYS A 180 4.21 -2.99 4.65
C CYS A 180 5.61 -2.40 4.81
N TYR A 181 5.70 -1.08 4.94
CA TYR A 181 6.93 -0.34 5.21
C TYR A 181 6.79 0.55 6.43
N GLY A 182 7.90 0.68 7.17
CA GLY A 182 8.05 1.72 8.16
C GLY A 182 8.72 2.96 7.58
N ARG A 183 8.39 4.15 8.08
CA ARG A 183 9.06 5.38 7.65
C ARG A 183 10.55 5.41 8.05
N THR A 184 10.85 4.89 9.24
CA THR A 184 12.20 4.71 9.79
C THR A 184 12.30 3.44 10.63
N GLU A 185 13.46 3.18 11.21
CA GLU A 185 13.66 2.12 12.19
C GLU A 185 12.75 2.26 13.41
N LYS A 186 12.35 3.49 13.76
CA LYS A 186 11.49 3.85 14.90
C LYS A 186 9.99 3.63 14.65
N THR A 187 9.62 3.05 13.52
CA THR A 187 8.22 2.78 13.19
C THR A 187 7.56 1.97 14.29
N ALA A 188 6.43 2.47 14.79
CA ALA A 188 5.68 1.82 15.84
C ALA A 188 4.76 0.73 15.27
N PHE A 189 4.60 -0.37 16.01
CA PHE A 189 3.57 -1.37 15.75
C PHE A 189 2.93 -1.76 17.08
N TYR A 190 1.62 -1.51 17.19
CA TYR A 190 0.86 -1.71 18.42
C TYR A 190 0.21 -3.10 18.42
N TYR A 191 1.02 -4.14 18.63
CA TYR A 191 0.58 -5.54 18.58
C TYR A 191 -0.64 -5.80 19.45
N ASP A 192 -0.64 -5.32 20.70
CA ASP A 192 -1.72 -5.57 21.66
C ASP A 192 -3.09 -5.02 21.21
N ASN A 193 -3.11 -4.02 20.33
CA ASN A 193 -4.35 -3.43 19.80
C ASN A 193 -4.96 -4.26 18.67
N VAL A 194 -4.21 -5.17 18.06
CA VAL A 194 -4.63 -5.98 16.89
C VAL A 194 -4.54 -7.49 17.15
N ALA A 195 -3.95 -7.90 18.26
CA ALA A 195 -3.83 -9.29 18.64
C ALA A 195 -5.20 -9.91 18.87
N LEU A 196 -5.49 -10.99 18.14
CA LEU A 196 -6.66 -11.83 18.38
C LEU A 196 -6.24 -13.03 19.24
N PRO A 197 -7.13 -13.53 20.13
CA PRO A 197 -6.90 -14.79 20.82
C PRO A 197 -6.58 -15.88 19.81
N ARG A 198 -5.55 -16.67 20.11
CA ARG A 198 -5.17 -17.78 19.25
C ARG A 198 -6.27 -18.83 19.24
N ASP A 199 -6.67 -19.27 18.05
CA ASP A 199 -7.60 -20.38 17.89
C ASP A 199 -6.93 -21.66 18.45
N PRO A 200 -7.52 -22.31 19.48
CA PRO A 200 -6.97 -23.54 20.06
C PRO A 200 -6.74 -24.66 19.04
N SER A 201 -7.52 -24.71 17.95
CA SER A 201 -7.38 -25.72 16.89
C SER A 201 -6.12 -25.55 16.03
N THR A 202 -5.53 -24.34 16.04
CA THR A 202 -4.27 -24.00 15.35
C THR A 202 -3.03 -24.14 16.23
N MET A 203 -3.21 -24.60 17.47
CA MET A 203 -2.11 -24.88 18.37
C MET A 203 -1.56 -26.28 18.06
N HIS A 204 -0.35 -26.33 17.52
CA HIS A 204 0.36 -27.60 17.29
C HIS A 204 0.83 -28.25 18.59
N GLU A 205 0.82 -27.51 19.71
CA GLU A 205 1.27 -27.96 21.01
C GLU A 205 0.16 -27.78 22.05
N THR A 206 -0.10 -28.83 22.82
CA THR A 206 -1.05 -28.82 23.93
C THR A 206 -0.59 -27.83 24.99
N ILE A 207 -1.40 -26.80 25.27
CA ILE A 207 -1.20 -25.97 26.46
C ILE A 207 -1.55 -26.82 27.69
N LEU A 208 -0.57 -27.02 28.56
CA LEU A 208 -0.75 -27.68 29.85
C LEU A 208 -1.06 -26.64 30.91
N VAL A 209 -1.80 -27.05 31.93
CA VAL A 209 -2.14 -26.22 33.08
C VAL A 209 -1.54 -26.88 34.32
N ASP A 210 -0.79 -26.13 35.13
CA ASP A 210 -0.24 -26.63 36.39
C ASP A 210 -1.30 -26.63 37.50
N ALA A 211 -0.92 -27.12 38.69
CA ALA A 211 -1.82 -27.18 39.85
C ALA A 211 -2.28 -25.79 40.35
N ASP A 212 -1.57 -24.73 39.97
CA ASP A 212 -1.86 -23.34 40.33
C ASP A 212 -2.67 -22.60 39.24
N GLY A 213 -3.05 -23.30 38.16
CA GLY A 213 -3.85 -22.74 37.07
C GLY A 213 -3.03 -21.98 36.02
N ARG A 214 -1.69 -22.03 36.07
CA ARG A 214 -0.83 -21.37 35.08
C ARG A 214 -0.72 -22.22 33.82
N GLN A 215 -0.89 -21.56 32.68
CA GLN A 215 -0.71 -22.16 31.38
C GLN A 215 0.78 -22.20 31.03
N TYR A 216 1.29 -23.38 30.68
CA TYR A 216 2.65 -23.57 30.20
C TYR A 216 2.69 -24.52 29.00
N GLN A 217 3.77 -24.46 28.24
CA GLN A 217 4.03 -25.37 27.12
C GLN A 217 5.33 -26.12 27.42
N ARG A 218 5.37 -27.41 27.11
CA ARG A 218 6.59 -28.21 27.23
C ARG A 218 7.43 -28.03 25.99
N ASN A 219 8.58 -27.39 26.10
CA ASN A 219 9.49 -27.28 24.97
C ASN A 219 10.54 -28.39 25.08
N ILE A 220 10.39 -29.47 24.31
CA ILE A 220 11.39 -30.56 24.31
C ILE A 220 12.41 -30.30 23.20
N LYS A 221 13.61 -29.88 23.59
CA LYS A 221 14.75 -29.70 22.68
C LYS A 221 15.83 -30.73 22.98
N ALA A 222 16.16 -31.55 21.98
CA ALA A 222 17.19 -32.59 22.07
C ALA A 222 17.02 -33.54 23.28
N GLY A 223 15.78 -33.94 23.58
CA GLY A 223 15.46 -34.86 24.68
C GLY A 223 15.47 -34.23 26.08
N LYS A 224 15.65 -32.91 26.18
CA LYS A 224 15.49 -32.15 27.43
C LYS A 224 14.25 -31.26 27.35
N GLU A 225 13.44 -31.30 28.40
CA GLU A 225 12.27 -30.45 28.59
C GLU A 225 12.70 -29.11 29.20
N TYR A 226 12.23 -28.01 28.61
CA TYR A 226 12.44 -26.63 29.04
C TYR A 226 11.10 -25.96 29.32
#